data_AF-A0A9N9JXN5-F1
#
_entry.id   AF-A0A9N9JXN5-F1
#
_cell.length_a   1.000
_cell.length_b   1.000
_cell.length_c   1.000
_cell.angle_alpha   90.00
_cell.angle_beta   90.00
_cell.angle_gamma   90.00
#
_symmetry.space_group_name_H-M   'P 1'
#
loop_
_entity.id
_entity.type
_entity.pdbx_description
1 polymer ?
#
loop_
_entity_poly.entity_id
_entity_poly.type
_entity_poly.pdbx_seq_one_letter_code
_entity_poly.pdbx_strand_id
1 'polypeptide(L)'
;MKFIIFSLTYISLVGYPLNVLLKIAEIQYQYNQPLDIVQSYSHYCLQNTLLSTYVPKFKNLGVKYLMNTSPLCMALLIETAPPAWHPAPTKLRSIISKCISYVKENGFNISKLAIQFSLEWDGADGTVIGLLNRKQVEEAILWFNEVLARKSGEKNIDKMELITVRGFQKMIGDWLNWSWESPPTI
;
A
#
# COMPACT_ATOMS: atom_id res chain seq x y z
N MET A 1 -47.46 3.10 -7.61
CA MET A 1 -46.33 3.81 -6.97
C MET A 1 -45.24 2.78 -6.67
N LYS A 2 -44.17 2.72 -7.46
CA LYS A 2 -43.03 1.82 -7.20
C LYS A 2 -42.07 2.56 -6.28
N PHE A 3 -41.97 2.14 -5.03
CA PHE A 3 -40.89 2.57 -4.16
C PHE A 3 -39.61 1.87 -4.61
N ILE A 4 -38.66 2.63 -5.12
CA ILE A 4 -37.30 2.13 -5.32
C ILE A 4 -36.60 2.29 -3.97
N ILE A 5 -36.42 1.17 -3.25
CA ILE A 5 -35.61 1.12 -2.04
C ILE A 5 -34.16 0.87 -2.49
N PHE A 6 -33.29 1.86 -2.35
CA PHE A 6 -31.85 1.64 -2.45
C PHE A 6 -31.38 0.99 -1.15
N SER A 7 -30.84 -0.23 -1.23
CA SER A 7 -30.13 -0.87 -0.13
C SER A 7 -28.63 -0.68 -0.32
N LEU A 8 -27.92 -0.34 0.76
CA LEU A 8 -26.46 -0.36 0.77
C LEU A 8 -26.00 -1.81 0.90
N THR A 9 -25.25 -2.30 -0.09
CA THR A 9 -24.78 -3.70 -0.11
C THR A 9 -23.50 -3.91 0.71
N TYR A 10 -22.63 -2.89 0.75
CA TYR A 10 -21.34 -2.96 1.44
C TYR A 10 -21.02 -1.64 2.14
N ILE A 11 -20.47 -1.73 3.35
CA ILE A 11 -19.96 -0.59 4.11
C ILE A 11 -18.43 -0.66 4.13
N SER A 12 -17.79 0.42 3.68
CA SER A 12 -16.33 0.53 3.59
C SER A 12 -15.78 1.73 4.36
N LEU A 13 -14.60 1.58 4.95
CA LEU A 13 -13.80 2.71 5.48
C LEU A 13 -12.44 2.81 4.81
N VAL A 14 -12.01 4.05 4.55
CA VAL A 14 -10.75 4.38 3.89
C VAL A 14 -10.17 5.68 4.44
N GLY A 15 -8.85 5.86 4.32
CA GLY A 15 -8.21 7.17 4.49
C GLY A 15 -7.83 7.56 5.92
N TYR A 16 -8.00 6.67 6.89
CA TYR A 16 -7.57 6.88 8.28
C TYR A 16 -6.30 6.08 8.62
N PRO A 17 -5.56 6.50 9.67
CA PRO A 17 -4.48 5.68 10.22
C PRO A 17 -4.97 4.31 10.68
N LEU A 18 -4.10 3.29 10.63
CA LEU A 18 -4.48 1.90 10.91
C LEU A 18 -5.13 1.68 12.29
N ASN A 19 -4.64 2.37 13.32
CA ASN A 19 -5.20 2.30 14.68
C ASN A 19 -6.62 2.89 14.75
N VAL A 20 -6.90 3.96 13.99
CA VAL A 20 -8.24 4.56 13.91
C VAL A 20 -9.19 3.62 13.15
N LEU A 21 -8.75 3.08 12.02
CA LEU A 21 -9.54 2.08 11.27
C LEU A 21 -9.87 0.87 12.15
N LEU A 22 -8.89 0.35 12.88
CA LEU A 22 -9.08 -0.77 13.80
C LEU A 22 -10.08 -0.41 14.90
N LYS A 23 -9.95 0.78 15.51
CA LYS A 23 -10.87 1.22 16.56
C LYS A 23 -12.31 1.32 16.08
N ILE A 24 -12.52 1.82 14.86
CA ILE A 24 -13.87 1.89 14.29
C ILE A 24 -14.40 0.48 14.01
N ALA A 25 -13.58 -0.42 13.47
CA ALA A 25 -13.97 -1.82 13.25
C ALA A 25 -14.38 -2.51 14.57
N GLU A 26 -13.65 -2.27 15.67
CA GLU A 26 -14.00 -2.79 17.00
C GLU A 26 -15.36 -2.28 17.46
N ILE A 27 -15.61 -0.98 17.34
CA ILE A 27 -16.89 -0.36 17.72
C ILE A 27 -18.03 -0.96 16.89
N GLN A 28 -17.87 -1.03 15.58
CA GLN A 28 -18.87 -1.58 14.65
C GLN A 28 -19.16 -3.06 14.94
N TYR A 29 -18.13 -3.85 15.24
CA TYR A 29 -18.28 -5.24 15.66
C TYR A 29 -19.09 -5.38 16.96
N GLN A 30 -18.85 -4.52 17.96
CA GLN A 30 -19.61 -4.49 19.23
C GLN A 30 -21.11 -4.20 19.02
N TYR A 31 -21.46 -3.42 18.01
CA TYR A 31 -22.85 -3.16 17.63
C TYR A 31 -23.44 -4.24 16.69
N ASN A 32 -22.75 -5.35 16.48
CA ASN A 32 -23.14 -6.41 15.55
C ASN A 32 -23.34 -5.90 14.10
N GLN A 33 -22.50 -4.95 13.70
CA GLN A 33 -22.47 -4.31 12.38
C GLN A 33 -21.04 -4.28 11.82
N PRO A 34 -20.34 -5.43 11.69
CA PRO A 34 -18.96 -5.44 11.21
C PRO A 34 -18.82 -4.77 9.84
N LEU A 35 -17.71 -4.07 9.62
CA LEU A 35 -17.41 -3.45 8.33
C LEU A 35 -17.22 -4.53 7.26
N ASP A 36 -17.71 -4.30 6.05
CA ASP A 36 -17.44 -5.23 4.96
C ASP A 36 -16.03 -5.05 4.38
N ILE A 37 -15.60 -3.80 4.22
CA ILE A 37 -14.34 -3.46 3.55
C ILE A 37 -13.54 -2.48 4.39
N VAL A 38 -12.25 -2.77 4.57
CA VAL A 38 -11.29 -1.80 5.10
C VAL A 38 -10.21 -1.57 4.05
N GLN A 39 -10.05 -0.32 3.65
CA GLN A 39 -9.05 0.09 2.67
C GLN A 39 -7.98 0.96 3.33
N SER A 40 -6.74 0.46 3.31
CA SER A 40 -5.61 1.09 3.97
C SER A 40 -4.66 1.70 2.96
N TYR A 41 -4.36 2.99 3.13
CA TYR A 41 -3.49 3.76 2.24
C TYR A 41 -2.03 3.69 2.70
N SER A 42 -1.12 3.32 1.81
CA SER A 42 0.34 3.35 1.99
C SER A 42 0.93 2.49 3.12
N HIS A 43 0.15 1.64 3.78
CA HIS A 43 0.62 0.80 4.89
C HIS A 43 1.09 -0.61 4.48
N TYR A 44 1.03 -0.94 3.18
CA TYR A 44 1.79 -2.05 2.60
C TYR A 44 2.43 -1.62 1.28
N CYS A 45 3.67 -1.14 1.40
CA CYS A 45 4.57 -0.72 0.33
C CYS A 45 6.02 -0.92 0.79
N LEU A 46 7.01 -0.61 -0.04
CA LEU A 46 8.42 -0.78 0.33
C LEU A 46 8.82 0.00 1.60
N GLN A 47 8.22 1.16 1.86
CA GLN A 47 8.52 1.99 3.02
C GLN A 47 7.73 1.59 4.28
N ASN A 48 6.59 0.89 4.14
CA ASN A 48 5.70 0.60 5.26
C ASN A 48 4.99 -0.74 5.07
N THR A 49 5.13 -1.64 6.03
CA THR A 49 4.58 -3.01 6.01
C THR A 49 3.58 -3.24 7.14
N LEU A 50 3.18 -2.19 7.88
CA LEU A 50 2.37 -2.31 9.09
C LEU A 50 1.04 -3.00 8.84
N LEU A 51 0.42 -2.85 7.67
CA LEU A 51 -0.87 -3.48 7.36
C LEU A 51 -0.83 -4.99 7.63
N SER A 52 0.30 -5.66 7.38
CA SER A 52 0.46 -7.10 7.64
C SER A 52 0.18 -7.51 9.09
N THR A 53 0.48 -6.64 10.04
CA THR A 53 0.22 -6.86 11.47
C THR A 53 -1.23 -6.56 11.88
N TYR A 54 -1.97 -5.85 11.03
CA TYR A 54 -3.37 -5.48 11.26
C TYR A 54 -4.35 -6.40 10.55
N VAL A 55 -3.96 -7.06 9.46
CA VAL A 55 -4.83 -7.99 8.71
C VAL A 55 -5.54 -8.99 9.62
N PRO A 56 -4.84 -9.74 10.51
CA PRO A 56 -5.52 -10.71 11.38
C PRO A 56 -6.51 -10.04 12.34
N LYS A 57 -6.20 -8.82 12.81
CA LYS A 57 -7.06 -8.09 13.75
C LYS A 57 -8.38 -7.69 13.09
N PHE A 58 -8.33 -7.20 11.86
CA PHE A 58 -9.52 -6.87 11.09
C PHE A 58 -10.36 -8.10 10.75
N LYS A 59 -9.72 -9.20 10.29
CA LYS A 59 -10.44 -10.45 9.98
C LYS A 59 -11.16 -11.01 11.23
N ASN A 60 -10.53 -10.93 12.41
CA ASN A 60 -11.16 -11.33 13.68
C ASN A 60 -12.39 -10.49 14.08
N LEU A 61 -12.50 -9.27 13.55
CA LEU A 61 -13.65 -8.37 13.76
C LEU A 61 -14.71 -8.51 12.67
N GLY A 62 -14.65 -9.56 11.84
CA GLY A 62 -15.62 -9.83 10.80
C GLY A 62 -15.46 -9.00 9.53
N VAL A 63 -14.33 -8.31 9.35
CA VAL A 63 -14.04 -7.58 8.10
C VAL A 63 -13.88 -8.58 6.95
N LYS A 64 -14.71 -8.45 5.91
CA LYS A 64 -14.72 -9.38 4.77
C LYS A 64 -13.55 -9.15 3.84
N TYR A 65 -13.33 -7.91 3.43
CA TYR A 65 -12.29 -7.54 2.46
C TYR A 65 -11.33 -6.49 3.02
N LEU A 66 -10.03 -6.72 2.84
CA LEU A 66 -8.95 -5.80 3.17
C LEU A 66 -8.22 -5.39 1.91
N MET A 67 -8.23 -4.10 1.62
CA MET A 67 -7.62 -3.54 0.43
C MET A 67 -6.36 -2.77 0.81
N ASN A 68 -5.23 -3.13 0.22
CA ASN A 68 -4.05 -2.27 0.20
C ASN A 68 -4.25 -1.17 -0.85
N THR A 69 -3.76 0.04 -0.60
CA THR A 69 -3.89 1.14 -1.57
C THR A 69 -2.64 1.99 -1.59
N SER A 70 -2.29 2.48 -2.78
CA SER A 70 -1.12 3.33 -3.01
C SER A 70 0.19 2.62 -2.67
N PRO A 71 0.53 1.56 -3.40
CA PRO A 71 1.82 0.89 -3.25
C PRO A 71 3.02 1.80 -3.57
N LEU A 72 2.77 2.92 -4.27
CA LEU A 72 3.76 3.97 -4.52
C LEU A 72 3.93 4.96 -3.36
N CYS A 73 3.29 4.70 -2.21
CA CYS A 73 3.22 5.59 -1.06
C CYS A 73 2.88 7.02 -1.47
N MET A 74 1.74 7.21 -2.15
CA MET A 74 1.26 8.50 -2.64
C MET A 74 2.28 9.28 -3.50
N ALA A 75 2.96 8.57 -4.41
CA ALA A 75 4.02 9.14 -5.25
C ALA A 75 5.30 9.53 -4.48
N LEU A 76 5.53 8.97 -3.30
CA LEU A 76 6.83 9.02 -2.63
C LEU A 76 7.85 8.06 -3.28
N LEU A 77 7.38 6.95 -3.87
CA LEU A 77 8.21 5.90 -4.47
C LEU A 77 8.21 5.98 -6.01
N ILE A 78 8.53 7.16 -6.54
CA ILE A 78 8.70 7.41 -7.98
C ILE A 78 10.04 8.11 -8.24
N GLU A 79 10.50 8.10 -9.49
CA GLU A 79 11.79 8.69 -9.89
C GLU A 79 11.84 10.22 -9.75
N THR A 80 10.69 10.90 -9.79
CA THR A 80 10.59 12.35 -9.62
C THR A 80 10.34 12.73 -8.17
N ALA A 81 10.50 14.02 -7.85
CA ALA A 81 10.16 14.51 -6.53
C ALA A 81 8.68 14.21 -6.17
N PRO A 82 8.39 13.83 -4.92
CA PRO A 82 7.02 13.65 -4.47
C PRO A 82 6.24 14.97 -4.54
N PRO A 83 4.91 14.92 -4.70
CA PRO A 83 4.08 16.12 -4.71
C PRO A 83 4.30 17.01 -3.49
N ALA A 84 4.11 18.33 -3.66
CA ALA A 84 4.30 19.29 -2.57
C ALA A 84 3.43 18.97 -1.35
N TRP A 85 2.19 18.51 -1.58
CA TRP A 85 1.21 18.15 -0.56
C TRP A 85 1.52 16.85 0.22
N HIS A 86 2.53 16.07 -0.18
CA HIS A 86 2.82 14.80 0.48
C HIS A 86 3.18 15.00 1.98
N PRO A 87 2.63 14.23 2.92
CA PRO A 87 2.81 14.48 4.36
C PRO A 87 4.21 14.15 4.88
N ALA A 88 5.00 13.39 4.11
CA ALA A 88 6.38 13.05 4.49
C ALA A 88 7.22 14.31 4.80
N PRO A 89 7.88 14.36 5.96
CA PRO A 89 8.75 15.47 6.32
C PRO A 89 9.99 15.53 5.44
N THR A 90 10.64 16.69 5.36
CA THR A 90 11.82 16.93 4.51
C THR A 90 12.93 15.89 4.74
N LYS A 91 13.15 15.47 5.99
CA LYS A 91 14.14 14.45 6.33
C LYS A 91 13.82 13.09 5.69
N LEU A 92 12.56 12.66 5.75
CA LEU A 92 12.12 11.42 5.09
C LEU A 92 12.24 11.55 3.56
N ARG A 93 11.79 12.66 2.98
CA ARG A 93 11.92 12.89 1.52
C ARG A 93 13.38 12.81 1.05
N SER A 94 14.32 13.37 1.82
CA SER A 94 15.75 13.29 1.52
C SER A 94 16.28 11.85 1.59
N ILE A 95 15.88 11.07 2.59
CA ILE A 95 16.26 9.66 2.72
C ILE A 95 15.70 8.84 1.56
N ILE A 96 14.42 9.02 1.23
CA ILE A 96 13.79 8.34 0.10
C ILE A 96 14.49 8.69 -1.22
N SER A 97 14.87 9.95 -1.43
CA SER A 97 15.63 10.35 -2.60
C SER A 97 16.95 9.58 -2.73
N LYS A 98 17.69 9.38 -1.64
CA LYS A 98 18.91 8.55 -1.62
C LYS A 98 18.60 7.08 -1.89
N CYS A 99 17.49 6.56 -1.35
CA CYS A 99 17.06 5.18 -1.56
C CYS A 99 16.67 4.94 -3.03
N ILE A 100 16.02 5.91 -3.68
CA ILE A 100 15.69 5.85 -5.11
C ILE A 100 16.99 5.80 -5.94
N SER A 101 17.98 6.65 -5.64
CA SER A 101 19.29 6.59 -6.30
C SER A 101 19.95 5.22 -6.14
N TYR A 102 19.95 4.65 -4.93
CA TYR A 102 20.46 3.30 -4.69
C TYR A 102 19.73 2.22 -5.50
N VAL A 103 18.39 2.29 -5.58
CA VAL A 103 17.59 1.34 -6.37
C VAL A 103 17.96 1.44 -7.85
N LYS A 104 18.12 2.67 -8.35
CA LYS A 104 18.51 2.95 -9.74
C LYS A 104 19.94 2.49 -10.06
N GLU A 105 20.90 2.71 -9.16
CA GLU A 105 22.28 2.25 -9.29
C GLU A 105 22.39 0.72 -9.36
N ASN A 106 21.45 0.01 -8.74
CA ASN A 106 21.33 -1.45 -8.85
C ASN A 106 20.54 -1.92 -10.08
N GLY A 107 20.16 -1.01 -10.99
CA GLY A 107 19.50 -1.35 -12.26
C GLY A 107 17.99 -1.54 -12.16
N PHE A 108 17.35 -1.13 -11.06
CA PHE A 108 15.91 -1.29 -10.87
C PHE A 108 15.15 0.04 -10.96
N ASN A 109 13.87 -0.06 -11.32
CA ASN A 109 12.92 1.06 -11.28
C ASN A 109 12.17 1.04 -9.94
N ILE A 110 12.20 2.14 -9.17
CA ILE A 110 11.58 2.18 -7.84
C ILE A 110 10.07 1.94 -7.89
N SER A 111 9.37 2.47 -8.89
CA SER A 111 7.92 2.32 -9.02
C SER A 111 7.53 0.88 -9.33
N LYS A 112 8.30 0.21 -10.20
CA LYS A 112 8.14 -1.23 -10.46
C LYS A 112 8.33 -2.03 -9.18
N LEU A 113 9.44 -1.82 -8.45
CA LEU A 113 9.71 -2.54 -7.21
C LEU A 113 8.61 -2.31 -6.17
N ALA A 114 8.15 -1.07 -6.01
CA ALA A 114 7.11 -0.72 -5.04
C ALA A 114 5.76 -1.39 -5.33
N ILE A 115 5.36 -1.41 -6.61
CA ILE A 115 4.15 -2.08 -7.07
C ILE A 115 4.28 -3.60 -6.92
N GLN A 116 5.37 -4.20 -7.41
CA GLN A 116 5.56 -5.66 -7.32
C GLN A 116 5.66 -6.14 -5.88
N PHE A 117 6.40 -5.44 -5.02
CA PHE A 117 6.48 -5.75 -3.59
C PHE A 117 5.11 -5.85 -2.92
N SER A 118 4.19 -4.96 -3.31
CA SER A 118 2.83 -4.94 -2.74
C SER A 118 1.94 -6.03 -3.33
N LEU A 119 2.07 -6.32 -4.63
CA LEU A 119 1.28 -7.34 -5.34
C LEU A 119 1.75 -8.77 -5.02
N GLU A 120 3.01 -8.96 -4.67
CA GLU A 120 3.57 -10.25 -4.24
C GLU A 120 3.05 -10.67 -2.87
N TRP A 121 2.54 -9.74 -2.07
CA TRP A 121 2.01 -10.04 -0.76
C TRP A 121 0.53 -10.43 -0.80
N ASP A 122 0.24 -11.66 -0.36
CA ASP A 122 -1.11 -12.25 -0.35
C ASP A 122 -1.95 -11.91 0.89
N GLY A 123 -1.48 -10.99 1.75
CA GLY A 123 -2.21 -10.67 2.98
C GLY A 123 -3.41 -9.72 2.80
N ALA A 124 -3.54 -9.07 1.64
CA ALA A 124 -4.70 -8.25 1.30
C ALA A 124 -5.51 -8.91 0.17
N ASP A 125 -6.82 -8.69 0.15
CA ASP A 125 -7.75 -9.19 -0.86
C ASP A 125 -7.59 -8.46 -2.21
N GLY A 126 -6.94 -7.29 -2.21
CA GLY A 126 -6.57 -6.58 -3.43
C GLY A 126 -5.68 -5.37 -3.17
N THR A 127 -5.03 -4.87 -4.23
CA THR A 127 -4.22 -3.66 -4.21
C THR A 127 -4.76 -2.63 -5.20
N VAL A 128 -5.11 -1.45 -4.71
CA VAL A 128 -5.56 -0.31 -5.53
C VAL A 128 -4.38 0.58 -5.86
N ILE A 129 -4.13 0.79 -7.15
CA ILE A 129 -2.98 1.56 -7.66
C ILE A 129 -3.49 2.81 -8.38
N GLY A 130 -3.07 3.98 -7.90
CA GLY A 130 -3.33 5.25 -8.58
C GLY A 130 -2.25 5.53 -9.63
N LEU A 131 -2.66 5.75 -10.88
CA LEU A 131 -1.77 5.96 -12.03
C LEU A 131 -2.25 7.20 -12.81
N LEU A 132 -1.30 7.98 -13.32
CA LEU A 132 -1.57 9.32 -13.87
C LEU A 132 -2.01 9.29 -15.34
N ASN A 133 -1.59 8.29 -16.10
CA ASN A 133 -1.83 8.23 -17.54
C ASN A 133 -1.83 6.79 -18.05
N ARG A 134 -2.25 6.63 -19.31
CA ARG A 134 -2.35 5.34 -19.99
C ARG A 134 -1.03 4.55 -19.99
N LYS A 135 0.11 5.21 -20.22
CA LYS A 135 1.42 4.54 -20.24
C LYS A 135 1.71 3.85 -18.90
N GLN A 136 1.44 4.53 -17.80
CA GLN A 136 1.62 3.95 -16.45
C GLN A 136 0.67 2.77 -16.20
N VAL A 137 -0.56 2.81 -16.75
CA VAL A 137 -1.50 1.67 -16.69
C VAL A 137 -0.93 0.47 -17.43
N GLU A 138 -0.42 0.68 -18.65
CA GLU A 138 0.20 -0.38 -19.45
C GLU A 138 1.43 -0.98 -18.74
N GLU A 139 2.31 -0.14 -18.18
CA GLU A 139 3.46 -0.57 -17.37
C GLU A 139 3.04 -1.39 -16.14
N ALA A 140 2.02 -0.93 -15.40
CA ALA A 140 1.53 -1.63 -14.22
C ALA A 140 0.92 -3.01 -14.55
N ILE A 141 0.21 -3.13 -15.68
CA ILE A 141 -0.31 -4.42 -16.18
C ILE A 141 0.85 -5.38 -16.50
N LEU A 142 1.90 -4.90 -17.16
CA LEU A 142 3.09 -5.71 -17.44
C LEU A 142 3.74 -6.20 -16.14
N TRP A 143 3.91 -5.32 -15.15
CA TRP A 143 4.49 -5.68 -13.86
C TRP A 143 3.63 -6.65 -13.06
N PHE A 144 2.30 -6.53 -13.15
CA PHE A 144 1.36 -7.48 -12.54
C PHE A 144 1.46 -8.86 -13.19
N ASN A 145 1.53 -8.96 -14.52
CA ASN A 145 1.72 -10.23 -15.21
C ASN A 145 3.04 -10.91 -14.82
N GLU A 146 4.11 -10.14 -14.62
CA GLU A 146 5.37 -10.68 -14.09
C GLU A 146 5.21 -11.25 -12.67
N VAL A 147 4.40 -10.62 -11.81
CA VAL A 147 4.09 -11.15 -10.47
C VAL A 147 3.28 -12.44 -10.57
N LEU A 148 2.30 -12.52 -11.48
CA LEU A 148 1.54 -13.75 -11.71
C LEU A 148 2.45 -14.90 -12.16
N ALA A 149 3.36 -14.63 -13.10
CA ALA A 149 4.35 -15.62 -13.54
C ALA A 149 5.30 -16.05 -12.40
N ARG A 150 5.64 -15.15 -11.47
CA ARG A 150 6.40 -15.51 -10.26
C ARG A 150 5.59 -16.43 -9.34
N LYS A 151 4.31 -16.11 -9.11
CA LYS A 151 3.41 -16.90 -8.26
C LYS A 151 3.09 -18.27 -8.84
N SER A 152 3.05 -18.42 -10.17
CA SER A 152 2.87 -19.72 -10.83
C SER A 152 4.17 -20.54 -10.91
N GLY A 153 5.32 -19.95 -10.56
CA GLY A 153 6.64 -20.60 -10.66
C GLY A 153 7.27 -20.54 -12.05
N GLU A 154 6.65 -19.87 -13.02
CA GLU A 154 7.19 -19.66 -14.37
C GLU A 154 8.40 -18.71 -14.39
N LYS A 155 8.48 -17.80 -13.41
CA LYS A 155 9.55 -16.81 -13.29
C LYS A 155 10.12 -16.79 -11.88
N ASN A 156 11.44 -16.84 -11.76
CA ASN A 156 12.10 -16.64 -10.47
C ASN A 156 12.29 -15.14 -10.18
N ILE A 157 12.23 -14.76 -8.91
CA ILE A 157 12.65 -13.41 -8.49
C ILE A 157 14.17 -13.28 -8.63
N ASP A 158 14.62 -12.11 -9.09
CA ASP A 158 16.05 -11.81 -9.18
C ASP A 158 16.66 -11.72 -7.76
N LYS A 159 17.80 -12.37 -7.54
CA LYS A 159 18.53 -12.26 -6.27
C LYS A 159 18.96 -10.83 -6.00
N MET A 160 19.33 -10.09 -7.04
CA MET A 160 19.71 -8.69 -6.91
C MET A 160 18.51 -7.83 -6.50
N GLU A 161 17.31 -8.12 -7.01
CA GLU A 161 16.06 -7.45 -6.60
C GLU A 161 15.83 -7.60 -5.09
N LEU A 162 15.99 -8.82 -4.55
CA LEU A 162 15.87 -9.08 -3.11
C LEU A 162 16.92 -8.32 -2.28
N ILE A 163 18.17 -8.26 -2.76
CA ILE A 163 19.25 -7.51 -2.12
C ILE A 163 18.93 -6.00 -2.13
N THR A 164 18.45 -5.49 -3.26
CA THR A 164 18.07 -4.09 -3.43
C THR A 164 16.90 -3.72 -2.52
N VAL A 165 15.86 -4.54 -2.42
CA VAL A 165 14.72 -4.29 -1.49
C VAL A 165 15.20 -4.26 -0.03
N ARG A 166 16.03 -5.21 0.38
CA ARG A 166 16.58 -5.23 1.75
C ARG A 166 17.50 -4.03 2.02
N GLY A 167 18.32 -3.66 1.05
CA GLY A 167 19.18 -2.48 1.13
C GLY A 167 18.36 -1.19 1.26
N PHE A 168 17.30 -1.05 0.47
CA PHE A 168 16.35 0.06 0.54
C PHE A 168 15.76 0.18 1.95
N GLN A 169 15.19 -0.90 2.49
CA GLN A 169 14.57 -0.88 3.82
C GLN A 169 15.59 -0.58 4.94
N LYS A 170 16.81 -1.10 4.81
CA LYS A 170 17.91 -0.79 5.74
C LYS A 170 18.32 0.68 5.69
N MET A 171 18.40 1.28 4.50
CA MET A 171 18.75 2.70 4.32
C MET A 171 17.69 3.65 4.88
N ILE A 172 16.42 3.25 4.82
CA ILE A 172 15.32 4.01 5.43
C ILE A 172 15.49 4.11 6.96
N GLY A 173 15.98 3.06 7.61
CA GLY A 173 16.24 3.04 9.05
C GLY A 173 14.97 3.26 9.87
N ASP A 174 15.04 4.14 10.87
CA ASP A 174 13.93 4.44 11.79
C ASP A 174 12.68 5.03 11.12
N TRP A 175 12.78 5.42 9.85
CA TRP A 175 11.63 5.87 9.06
C TRP A 175 10.83 4.73 8.43
N LEU A 176 11.27 3.49 8.59
CA LEU A 176 10.53 2.33 8.12
C LEU A 176 9.24 2.27 8.94
N ASN A 177 8.12 2.04 8.27
CA ASN A 177 6.80 2.05 8.89
C ASN A 177 6.36 3.42 9.43
N TRP A 178 7.07 4.51 9.10
CA TRP A 178 6.56 5.85 9.37
C TRP A 178 5.23 6.06 8.62
N SER A 179 4.25 6.59 9.35
CA SER A 179 2.94 7.00 8.85
C SER A 179 2.63 8.40 9.36
N TRP A 180 1.64 9.03 8.75
CA TRP A 180 1.15 10.35 9.13
C TRP A 180 -0.23 10.26 9.79
N GLU A 181 -0.58 11.31 10.52
CA GLU A 181 -1.92 11.49 11.04
C GLU A 181 -2.88 11.91 9.92
N SER A 182 -4.13 11.47 10.04
CA SER A 182 -5.22 11.86 9.14
C SER A 182 -6.53 11.90 9.92
N PRO A 183 -7.16 13.08 10.10
CA PRO A 183 -6.64 14.40 9.69
C PRO A 183 -5.37 14.78 10.48
N PRO A 184 -4.49 15.63 9.94
CA PRO A 184 -3.34 16.13 10.68
C PRO A 184 -3.81 16.95 11.90
N THR A 185 -3.13 16.78 13.04
CA THR A 185 -3.29 17.72 14.16
C THR A 185 -2.91 19.13 13.71
N ILE A 186 -3.80 20.09 14.00
CA ILE A 186 -3.62 21.53 13.75
C ILE A 186 -2.74 22.13 14.85
#